data_AF-A0A2E6I1K6-F1
#
_entry.id   AF-A0A2E6I1K6-F1
#
_cell.length_a   1.000
_cell.length_b   1.000
_cell.length_c   1.000
_cell.angle_alpha   90.00
_cell.angle_beta   90.00
_cell.angle_gamma   90.00
#
_symmetry.space_group_name_H-M   'P 1'
#
loop_
_entity.id
_entity.type
_entity.pdbx_description
1 polymer ?
#
loop_
_entity_poly.entity_id
_entity_poly.type
_entity_poly.pdbx_seq_one_letter_code
_entity_poly.pdbx_strand_id
1 'polypeptide(L)' 'MVSRSRARYCFLSYNSEGLMTRKQILDTLGDFGRLDVQSKNVPRFRADLDRAGRRYKSDRVVEYLFKLRVKGRS' A
#
# COMPACT_ATOMS: atom_id res chain seq x y z
N MET A 1 -5.61 10.46 -22.07
CA MET A 1 -6.57 10.29 -20.96
C MET A 1 -6.96 8.81 -20.88
N VAL A 2 -6.56 8.08 -19.83
CA VAL A 2 -6.84 6.64 -19.64
C VAL A 2 -8.29 6.47 -19.14
N SER A 3 -9.28 6.95 -19.88
CA SER A 3 -10.69 6.97 -19.44
C SER A 3 -11.46 5.68 -19.74
N ARG A 4 -10.85 4.74 -20.48
CA ARG A 4 -11.49 3.47 -20.89
C ARG A 4 -10.60 2.24 -20.74
N SER A 5 -9.67 2.24 -19.78
CA SER A 5 -8.89 1.03 -19.52
C SER A 5 -9.81 -0.08 -19.01
N ARG A 6 -9.91 -1.18 -19.77
CA ARG A 6 -10.57 -2.43 -19.36
C ARG A 6 -9.67 -3.23 -18.40
N ALA A 7 -8.85 -2.55 -17.60
CA ALA A 7 -7.91 -3.18 -16.68
C ALA A 7 -8.69 -4.09 -15.71
N ARG A 8 -8.44 -5.39 -15.82
CA ARG A 8 -8.99 -6.38 -14.90
C ARG A 8 -8.27 -6.38 -13.56
N TYR A 9 -7.05 -5.81 -13.52
CA TYR A 9 -6.20 -5.78 -12.34
C TYR A 9 -5.61 -4.39 -12.09
N CYS A 10 -5.54 -4.02 -10.80
CA CYS A 10 -4.81 -2.86 -10.31
C CYS A 10 -3.89 -3.33 -9.17
N PHE A 11 -2.64 -2.90 -9.22
CA PHE A 11 -1.65 -3.16 -8.18
C PHE A 11 -1.27 -1.86 -7.49
N LEU A 12 -1.26 -1.87 -6.16
CA LEU A 12 -0.81 -0.74 -5.35
C LEU A 12 0.28 -1.25 -4.39
N SER A 13 1.50 -0.72 -4.58
CA SER A 13 2.57 -0.86 -3.59
C SER A 13 2.45 0.29 -2.59
N TYR A 14 2.43 -0.02 -1.31
CA TYR A 14 2.21 0.98 -0.26
C TYR A 14 2.95 0.61 1.01
N ASN A 15 3.61 1.58 1.65
CA ASN A 15 4.26 1.35 2.95
C ASN A 15 3.38 1.85 4.11
N SER A 16 3.61 1.35 5.31
CA SER A 16 2.83 1.74 6.50
C SER A 16 3.06 3.17 6.98
N GLU A 17 4.00 3.90 6.39
CA GLU A 17 4.30 5.30 6.71
C GLU A 17 3.54 6.28 5.82
N GLY A 18 2.82 5.77 4.82
CA GLY A 18 1.95 6.56 3.98
C GLY A 18 0.76 7.15 4.75
N LEU A 19 0.05 8.08 4.09
CA LEU A 19 -1.08 8.82 4.64
C LEU A 19 -2.29 7.96 5.02
N MET A 20 -2.52 6.85 4.31
CA MET A 20 -3.68 5.98 4.52
C MET A 20 -3.28 4.73 5.31
N THR A 21 -4.08 4.39 6.30
CA THR A 21 -3.95 3.11 7.00
C THR A 21 -4.28 1.95 6.07
N ARG A 22 -3.71 0.76 6.35
CA ARG A 22 -4.07 -0.48 5.63
C ARG A 22 -5.59 -0.69 5.58
N LYS A 23 -6.31 -0.40 6.67
CA LYS A 23 -7.76 -0.53 6.75
C LYS A 23 -8.47 0.38 5.75
N GLN A 24 -8.10 1.66 5.70
CA GLN A 24 -8.69 2.61 4.74
C GLN A 24 -8.48 2.17 3.30
N ILE A 25 -7.31 1.62 2.96
CA ILE A 25 -7.02 1.10 1.62
C ILE A 25 -7.87 -0.14 1.32
N LEU A 26 -8.00 -1.07 2.28
CA LEU A 26 -8.84 -2.26 2.15
C LEU A 26 -10.30 -1.89 1.91
N ASP A 27 -10.84 -0.99 2.74
CA ASP A 27 -12.23 -0.53 2.65
C ASP A 27 -12.46 0.15 1.29
N THR A 28 -11.55 1.04 0.88
CA THR A 28 -11.65 1.77 -0.39
C THR A 28 -11.56 0.84 -1.60
N LEU A 29 -10.56 -0.06 -1.67
CA LEU A 29 -10.36 -0.91 -2.85
C LEU A 29 -11.36 -2.08 -2.90
N GLY A 30 -11.87 -2.53 -1.76
CA GLY A 30 -12.84 -3.63 -1.65
C GLY A 30 -14.16 -3.36 -2.37
N ASP A 31 -14.59 -2.10 -2.43
CA ASP A 31 -15.81 -1.71 -3.13
C ASP A 31 -15.74 -1.97 -4.64
N PHE A 32 -14.54 -1.86 -5.22
CA PHE A 32 -14.30 -1.99 -6.65
C PHE A 32 -14.09 -3.43 -7.14
N GLY A 33 -13.90 -4.40 -6.23
CA GLY A 33 -13.72 -5.79 -6.61
C GLY A 33 -13.06 -6.69 -5.58
N ARG A 34 -12.47 -7.80 -6.06
CA ARG A 34 -11.83 -8.77 -5.18
C ARG A 34 -10.40 -8.33 -4.89
N LEU A 35 -10.12 -8.05 -3.63
CA LEU A 35 -8.82 -7.58 -3.17
C LEU A 35 -8.04 -8.74 -2.51
N ASP A 36 -6.78 -8.85 -2.87
CA ASP A 36 -5.79 -9.69 -2.21
C ASP A 36 -4.61 -8.80 -1.76
N VAL A 37 -4.02 -9.10 -0.60
CA VAL A 37 -2.98 -8.25 0.00
C VAL A 37 -1.85 -9.12 0.52
N GLN A 38 -0.66 -8.87 -0.01
CA GLN A 38 0.58 -9.42 0.51
C GLN A 38 1.28 -8.34 1.34
N SER A 39 1.96 -8.74 2.42
CA SER A 39 2.71 -7.81 3.26
C SER A 39 4.03 -8.39 3.73
N LYS A 40 5.04 -7.55 3.83
CA LYS A 40 6.36 -7.92 4.36
C LYS A 40 6.82 -6.86 5.34
N ASN A 41 7.24 -7.30 6.53
CA ASN A 41 7.93 -6.43 7.48
C ASN A 41 9.36 -6.25 7.01
N VAL A 42 9.78 -5.00 6.81
CA VAL A 42 11.17 -4.68 6.46
C VAL A 42 11.75 -3.74 7.52
N PRO A 43 13.04 -3.89 7.87
CA PRO A 43 13.74 -2.86 8.60
C PRO A 43 13.63 -1.55 7.84
N ARG A 44 13.40 -0.44 8.54
CA ARG A 44 13.35 0.87 7.89
C ARG A 44 14.71 1.11 7.23
N PHE A 45 14.73 1.18 5.90
CA PHE A 45 15.95 1.50 5.15
C PHE A 45 16.29 2.96 5.45
N ARG A 46 17.27 3.18 6.34
CA ARG A 46 17.78 4.51 6.68
C ARG A 46 18.84 4.85 5.65
N ALA A 47 18.44 5.50 4.56
CA ALA A 47 19.38 5.93 3.53
C ALA A 47 20.32 7.05 4.00
N ASP A 48 20.05 7.70 5.15
CA ASP A 48 20.92 8.72 5.74
C ASP A 48 21.09 8.46 7.26
N LEU A 49 22.29 8.03 7.66
CA LEU A 49 22.76 8.20 9.03
C LEU A 49 23.33 9.62 9.15
N ASP A 50 22.65 10.48 9.90
CA ASP A 50 23.20 11.42 10.90
C ASP A 50 22.42 12.73 11.00
N ARG A 51 21.54 12.79 12.00
CA ARG A 51 21.54 13.93 12.90
C ARG A 51 21.00 13.48 14.26
N ALA A 52 21.87 13.52 15.26
CA ALA A 52 21.56 13.32 16.66
C ALA A 52 20.25 14.06 17.02
N GLY A 53 19.30 13.36 17.63
CA GLY A 53 18.23 14.03 18.37
C GLY A 53 16.78 13.61 18.13
N ARG A 54 16.47 12.49 17.46
CA ARG A 54 15.07 12.04 17.41
C ARG A 54 14.89 10.58 17.77
N ARG A 55 14.47 10.39 19.02
CA ARG A 55 14.01 9.14 19.63
C ARG A 55 12.67 8.76 18.99
N TYR A 56 12.68 8.07 17.85
CA TYR A 56 11.45 7.67 17.17
C TYR A 56 10.97 6.29 17.64
N LYS A 57 9.67 6.23 17.96
CA LYS A 57 8.96 4.99 18.31
C LYS A 57 8.78 4.15 17.05
N SER A 58 9.51 3.03 16.98
CA SER A 58 9.41 1.92 16.01
C SER A 58 10.31 1.99 14.76
N ASP A 59 11.28 1.09 14.70
CA ASP A 59 12.33 0.97 13.66
C ASP A 59 11.92 0.13 12.43
N ARG A 60 10.61 -0.15 12.28
CA ARG A 60 10.10 -1.10 11.29
C ARG A 60 8.98 -0.50 10.47
N VAL A 61 9.05 -0.71 9.16
CA VAL A 61 8.01 -0.34 8.20
C VAL A 61 7.41 -1.63 7.63
N VAL A 62 6.11 -1.62 7.37
CA VAL A 62 5.43 -2.71 6.68
C VAL A 62 5.21 -2.31 5.24
N GLU A 63 5.75 -3.10 4.31
CA GLU A 63 5.47 -2.98 2.88
C GLU A 63 4.24 -3.82 2.55
N TYR A 64 3.29 -3.23 1.82
CA TYR A 64 2.07 -3.86 1.33
C TYR A 64 2.06 -3.88 -0.19
N LEU A 65 1.64 -5.00 -0.76
CA LEU A 65 1.28 -5.12 -2.15
C LEU A 65 -0.19 -5.53 -2.25
N PHE A 66 -1.03 -4.57 -2.64
CA PHE A 66 -2.45 -4.79 -2.89
C PHE A 66 -2.64 -5.20 -4.35
N LYS A 67 -3.41 -6.27 -4.56
CA LYS A 67 -3.82 -6.80 -5.87
C LYS A 67 -5.34 -6.76 -5.95
N LEU A 68 -5.87 -5.76 -6.63
CA LEU A 68 -7.29 -5.63 -6.90
C LEU A 68 -7.64 -6.29 -8.23
N ARG A 69 -8.63 -7.19 -8.22
CA ARG A 69 -9.33 -7.66 -9.42
C ARG A 69 -10.67 -6.94 -9.54
N VAL A 70 -10.79 -6.05 -10.52
CA VAL A 70 -11.98 -5.19 -10.73
C VAL A 70 -13.18 -6.03 -11.17
N LYS A 71 -14.38 -5.74 -10.65
CA LYS A 71 -15.62 -6.37 -11.13
C LYS A 71 -15.82 -6.01 -12.60
N GLY A 72 -16.05 -7.02 -13.45
CA GLY A 72 -16.45 -6.76 -14.83
C GLY A 72 -17.75 -5.96 -14.82
N ARG A 73 -17.84 -4.90 -15.64
CA ARG A 73 -19.12 -4.27 -15.94
C ARG A 73 -19.92 -5.29 -16.75
N SER A 74 -20.95 -5.87 -16.14
CA SER A 74 -21.96 -6.67 -16.85
C SER A 74 -22.87 -5.79 -17.66
#